data_AF-A0A662Q2A2-F1
#
_entry.id   AF-A0A662Q2A2-F1
#
_cell.length_a   1.000
_cell.length_b   1.000
_cell.length_c   1.000
_cell.angle_alpha   90.00
_cell.angle_beta   90.00
_cell.angle_gamma   90.00
#
_symmetry.space_group_name_H-M   'P 1'
#
loop_
_entity.id
_entity.type
_entity.pdbx_description
1 polymer ?
#
loop_
_entity_poly.entity_id
_entity_poly.type
_entity_poly.pdbx_seq_one_letter_code
_entity_poly.pdbx_strand_id
1 'polypeptide(L)'
;MQIEEIIKLVTQVKPEISREEFLKMIKKKKEELGKYFTEEAIARIIASELGVKIPKEKEEKLEISIKNLIAGLNDVTVSGRITSIYPTQTFRRGLDKEGKIARLVLSDDTGDINIVLWNEKADLIEKGILKRGQKIR
;
A
#
# COMPACT_ATOMS: atom_id res chain seq x y z
N MET A 1 0.85 7.38 -12.63
CA MET A 1 1.84 7.60 -13.70
C MET A 1 1.08 7.22 -14.93
N GLN A 2 0.74 8.24 -15.70
CA GLN A 2 -0.13 8.09 -16.85
C GLN A 2 0.60 7.31 -17.95
N ILE A 3 -0.14 6.67 -18.85
CA ILE A 3 0.41 5.91 -19.98
C ILE A 3 1.42 6.73 -20.80
N GLU A 4 1.18 8.02 -20.96
CA GLU A 4 2.03 8.95 -21.69
C GLU A 4 3.42 9.11 -21.07
N GLU A 5 3.50 9.11 -19.75
CA GLU A 5 4.78 9.19 -19.02
C GLU A 5 5.56 7.89 -19.15
N ILE A 6 4.86 6.75 -19.16
CA ILE A 6 5.46 5.43 -19.37
C ILE A 6 6.07 5.35 -20.77
N ILE A 7 5.33 5.79 -21.79
CA ILE A 7 5.82 5.85 -23.17
C ILE A 7 7.09 6.70 -23.24
N LYS A 8 7.07 7.91 -22.67
CA LYS A 8 8.25 8.79 -22.66
C LYS A 8 9.47 8.14 -22.00
N LEU A 9 9.26 7.46 -20.88
CA LEU A 9 10.35 6.81 -20.14
C LEU A 9 10.91 5.61 -20.90
N VAL A 10 10.05 4.82 -21.54
CA VAL A 10 10.49 3.69 -22.39
C VAL A 10 11.26 4.19 -23.61
N THR A 11 10.77 5.20 -24.32
CA THR A 11 11.47 5.73 -25.51
C THR A 11 12.80 6.43 -25.16
N GLN A 12 12.93 6.97 -23.95
CA GLN A 12 14.19 7.53 -23.44
C GLN A 12 15.23 6.45 -23.11
N VAL A 13 14.81 5.36 -22.46
CA VAL A 13 15.71 4.26 -22.05
C VAL A 13 16.04 3.35 -23.23
N LYS A 14 15.09 3.18 -24.16
CA LYS A 14 15.19 2.34 -25.36
C LYS A 14 14.79 3.13 -26.60
N PRO A 15 15.70 3.92 -27.19
CA PRO A 15 15.43 4.70 -28.39
C PRO A 15 15.13 3.83 -29.62
N GLU A 16 15.45 2.54 -29.60
CA GLU A 16 15.07 1.57 -30.63
C GLU A 16 13.56 1.28 -30.70
N ILE A 17 12.83 1.60 -29.63
CA ILE A 17 11.37 1.43 -29.57
C ILE A 17 10.72 2.78 -29.79
N SER A 18 10.04 2.93 -30.91
CA SER A 18 9.25 4.13 -31.17
C SER A 18 7.94 4.12 -30.36
N ARG A 19 7.37 5.30 -30.17
CA ARG A 19 6.04 5.46 -29.56
C ARG A 19 4.99 4.56 -30.20
N GLU A 20 4.96 4.54 -31.54
CA GLU A 20 3.97 3.76 -32.29
C GLU A 20 4.17 2.25 -32.07
N GLU A 21 5.42 1.81 -32.02
CA GLU A 21 5.74 0.41 -31.80
C GLU A 21 5.32 -0.04 -30.40
N PHE A 22 5.60 0.77 -29.38
CA PHE A 22 5.18 0.47 -28.01
C PHE A 22 3.65 0.42 -27.87
N LEU A 23 2.91 1.31 -28.54
CA LEU A 23 1.44 1.29 -28.56
C LEU A 23 0.89 0.04 -29.24
N LYS A 24 1.53 -0.46 -30.30
CA LYS A 24 1.16 -1.74 -30.92
C LYS A 24 1.37 -2.90 -29.96
N MET A 25 2.48 -2.93 -29.23
CA MET A 25 2.75 -3.95 -28.21
C MET A 25 1.66 -3.94 -27.12
N ILE A 26 1.25 -2.77 -26.65
CA ILE A 26 0.16 -2.63 -25.65
C ILE A 26 -1.15 -3.19 -26.19
N LYS A 27 -1.55 -2.82 -27.41
CA LYS A 27 -2.80 -3.32 -28.02
C LYS A 27 -2.79 -4.84 -28.16
N LYS A 28 -1.70 -5.41 -28.67
CA LYS A 28 -1.55 -6.86 -28.82
C LYS A 28 -1.65 -7.57 -27.47
N LYS A 29 -0.94 -7.08 -26.45
CA LYS A 29 -0.96 -7.66 -25.10
C LYS A 29 -2.33 -7.51 -24.43
N LYS A 30 -3.08 -6.45 -24.73
CA LYS A 30 -4.45 -6.24 -24.24
C LYS A 30 -5.42 -7.27 -24.79
N GLU A 31 -5.26 -7.65 -26.06
CA GLU A 31 -6.03 -8.73 -26.67
C GLU A 31 -5.70 -10.08 -26.04
N GLU A 32 -4.43 -10.34 -25.71
CA GLU A 32 -3.97 -11.57 -25.05
C GLU A 32 -4.43 -11.70 -23.59
N LEU A 33 -4.33 -10.63 -22.79
CA LEU A 33 -4.62 -10.64 -21.35
C LEU A 33 -6.11 -10.42 -21.01
N GLY A 34 -6.91 -10.00 -21.99
CA GLY A 34 -8.34 -9.79 -21.85
C GLY A 34 -8.74 -8.45 -21.22
N LYS A 35 -10.06 -8.18 -21.24
CA LYS A 35 -10.67 -6.87 -20.98
C LYS A 35 -10.52 -6.33 -19.55
N TYR A 36 -9.98 -7.12 -18.61
CA TYR A 36 -9.87 -6.75 -17.20
C TYR A 36 -8.65 -5.89 -16.88
N PHE A 37 -7.70 -5.75 -17.80
CA PHE A 37 -6.50 -4.95 -17.59
C PHE A 37 -6.66 -3.55 -18.20
N THR A 38 -6.23 -2.53 -17.46
CA THR A 38 -6.13 -1.16 -17.98
C THR A 38 -4.91 -1.03 -18.89
N GLU A 39 -4.90 -0.03 -19.77
CA GLU A 39 -3.79 0.18 -20.70
C GLU A 39 -2.51 0.57 -19.96
N GLU A 40 -2.63 1.29 -18.84
CA GLU A 40 -1.52 1.64 -17.95
C GLU A 40 -0.91 0.41 -17.30
N ALA A 41 -1.73 -0.54 -16.85
CA ALA A 41 -1.24 -1.79 -16.26
C ALA A 41 -0.47 -2.61 -17.29
N ILE A 42 -0.99 -2.71 -18.51
CA ILE A 42 -0.34 -3.41 -19.62
C ILE A 42 0.96 -2.72 -20.03
N ALA A 43 0.95 -1.39 -20.14
CA ALA A 43 2.14 -0.60 -20.43
C ALA A 43 3.23 -0.83 -19.39
N ARG A 44 2.86 -0.94 -18.10
CA ARG A 44 3.81 -1.26 -17.01
C ARG A 44 4.40 -2.65 -17.14
N ILE A 45 3.59 -3.65 -17.49
CA ILE A 45 4.04 -5.03 -17.71
C ILE A 45 5.06 -5.06 -18.84
N ILE A 46 4.73 -4.46 -19.99
CA ILE A 46 5.60 -4.46 -21.17
C ILE A 46 6.90 -3.71 -20.89
N ALA A 47 6.84 -2.55 -20.25
CA ALA A 47 8.05 -1.82 -19.88
C ALA A 47 8.96 -2.65 -18.95
N SER A 48 8.38 -3.37 -17.99
CA SER A 48 9.13 -4.30 -17.13
C SER A 48 9.77 -5.45 -17.92
N GLU A 49 9.07 -6.02 -18.91
CA GLU A 49 9.59 -7.05 -19.81
C GLU A 49 10.75 -6.53 -20.66
N LEU A 50 10.68 -5.26 -21.06
CA LEU A 50 11.74 -4.57 -21.78
C LEU A 50 12.93 -4.18 -20.88
N GLY A 51 12.90 -4.51 -19.58
CA GLY A 51 13.96 -4.18 -18.63
C GLY A 51 13.95 -2.72 -18.16
N VAL A 52 12.88 -1.97 -18.48
CA VAL A 52 12.71 -0.59 -18.07
C VAL A 52 12.14 -0.56 -16.67
N LYS A 53 12.95 -0.11 -15.70
CA LYS A 53 12.50 0.09 -14.32
C LYS A 53 11.58 1.30 -14.26
N ILE A 54 10.28 1.06 -14.33
CA ILE A 54 9.29 2.10 -14.02
C ILE A 54 9.35 2.33 -12.50
N PRO A 55 9.67 3.55 -12.04
CA PRO A 55 9.50 3.89 -10.64
C PRO A 55 8.03 3.64 -10.32
N LYS A 56 7.74 2.74 -9.37
CA LYS A 56 6.46 2.83 -8.69
C LYS A 56 6.43 4.26 -8.17
N GLU A 57 5.46 5.06 -8.61
CA GLU A 57 5.19 6.31 -7.92
C GLU A 57 5.21 6.00 -6.44
N LYS A 58 5.84 6.87 -5.65
CA LYS A 58 5.50 6.91 -4.23
C LYS A 58 3.98 6.95 -4.26
N GLU A 59 3.34 5.87 -3.82
CA GLU A 59 1.92 5.92 -3.52
C GLU A 59 1.79 7.22 -2.74
N GLU A 60 1.15 8.24 -3.32
CA GLU A 60 0.73 9.40 -2.57
C GLU A 60 -0.33 8.83 -1.65
N LYS A 61 0.13 8.14 -0.61
CA LYS A 61 -0.72 7.55 0.39
C LYS A 61 -1.41 8.76 0.97
N LEU A 62 -2.69 8.88 0.68
CA LEU A 62 -3.49 10.00 1.13
C LEU A 62 -3.38 10.02 2.65
N GLU A 63 -2.60 10.96 3.15
CA GLU A 63 -2.37 11.13 4.57
C GLU A 63 -3.57 11.88 5.12
N ILE A 64 -4.36 11.20 5.94
CA ILE A 64 -5.57 11.74 6.52
C ILE A 64 -5.40 11.86 8.02
N SER A 65 -5.93 12.95 8.57
CA SER A 65 -6.00 13.13 10.01
C SER A 65 -7.05 12.22 10.63
N ILE A 66 -6.87 11.86 11.89
CA ILE A 66 -7.77 10.98 12.64
C ILE A 66 -9.22 11.48 12.59
N LYS A 67 -9.46 12.79 12.74
CA LYS A 67 -10.80 13.39 12.68
C LYS A 67 -11.53 13.15 11.36
N ASN A 68 -10.81 12.98 10.26
CA ASN A 68 -11.36 12.83 8.92
C ASN A 68 -11.43 11.35 8.49
N LEU A 69 -11.03 10.42 9.35
CA LEU A 69 -11.14 9.00 9.08
C LEU A 69 -12.62 8.57 9.16
N ILE A 70 -13.19 8.23 8.01
CA ILE A 70 -14.57 7.74 7.89
C ILE A 70 -14.59 6.32 7.31
N ALA A 71 -15.62 5.55 7.65
CA ALA A 71 -15.84 4.23 7.09
C ALA A 71 -16.00 4.30 5.56
N GLY A 72 -15.38 3.35 4.85
CA GLY A 72 -15.43 3.27 3.38
C GLY A 72 -14.23 3.88 2.66
N LEU A 73 -13.37 4.63 3.36
CA LEU A 73 -12.06 5.03 2.81
C LEU A 73 -11.17 3.79 2.63
N ASN A 74 -10.43 3.75 1.52
CA ASN A 74 -9.44 2.72 1.20
C ASN A 74 -8.10 3.38 0.87
N ASP A 75 -7.00 2.65 1.05
CA ASP A 75 -5.63 3.09 0.70
C ASP A 75 -5.19 4.44 1.32
N VAL A 76 -5.61 4.67 2.57
CA VAL A 76 -5.25 5.86 3.36
C VAL A 76 -4.13 5.57 4.34
N THR A 77 -3.38 6.60 4.72
CA THR A 77 -2.37 6.55 5.78
C THR A 77 -2.74 7.51 6.90
N VAL A 78 -2.58 7.06 8.14
CA VAL A 78 -2.78 7.89 9.33
C VAL A 78 -1.47 7.90 10.10
N SER A 79 -0.93 9.09 10.32
CA SER A 79 0.26 9.27 11.13
C SER A 79 -0.10 9.81 12.50
N GLY A 80 0.60 9.36 13.53
CA GLY A 80 0.38 9.86 14.89
C GLY A 80 1.42 9.37 15.87
N ARG A 81 1.27 9.80 17.13
CA ARG A 81 2.09 9.35 18.26
C ARG A 81 1.32 8.33 19.09
N ILE A 82 1.97 7.22 19.44
CA ILE A 82 1.38 6.24 20.35
C ILE A 82 1.34 6.85 21.76
N THR A 83 0.16 7.13 22.30
CA THR A 83 -0.01 7.73 23.63
C THR A 83 -0.19 6.70 24.72
N SER A 84 -0.75 5.53 24.39
CA SER A 84 -0.98 4.41 25.30
C SER A 84 -0.80 3.06 24.61
N ILE A 85 -0.27 2.07 25.32
CA ILE A 85 -0.17 0.67 24.89
C ILE A 85 -0.73 -0.21 26.00
N TYR A 86 -1.59 -1.16 25.63
CA TYR A 86 -2.14 -2.13 26.55
C TYR A 86 -1.46 -3.49 26.40
N PRO A 87 -1.39 -4.29 27.47
CA PRO A 87 -0.87 -5.66 27.40
C PRO A 87 -1.63 -6.50 26.37
N THR A 88 -0.89 -7.40 25.73
CA THR A 88 -1.45 -8.38 24.81
C THR A 88 -2.36 -9.36 25.56
N GLN A 89 -3.47 -9.74 24.94
CA GLN A 89 -4.44 -10.71 25.45
C GLN A 89 -4.58 -11.86 24.45
N THR A 90 -4.71 -13.09 24.95
CA THR A 90 -5.00 -14.27 24.13
C THR A 90 -6.45 -14.69 24.31
N PHE A 91 -7.03 -15.30 23.27
CA PHE A 91 -8.39 -15.82 23.29
C PHE A 91 -8.47 -17.14 22.53
N ARG A 92 -9.40 -18.03 22.91
CA ARG A 92 -9.63 -19.28 22.16
C ARG A 92 -10.51 -19.05 20.95
N ARG A 93 -10.16 -19.68 19.83
CA ARG A 93 -10.89 -19.68 18.56
C ARG A 93 -11.19 -21.13 18.17
N GLY A 94 -12.34 -21.65 18.60
CA GLY A 94 -12.68 -23.06 18.41
C GLY A 94 -11.90 -23.97 19.36
N LEU A 95 -11.77 -25.25 19.00
CA LEU A 95 -11.19 -26.27 19.89
C LEU A 95 -9.68 -26.12 20.07
N ASP A 96 -8.92 -25.90 18.98
CA ASP A 96 -7.44 -25.98 19.03
C ASP A 96 -6.70 -24.76 18.46
N LYS A 97 -7.38 -23.62 18.25
CA LYS A 97 -6.71 -22.40 17.77
C LYS A 97 -6.79 -21.31 18.82
N GLU A 98 -5.67 -20.63 19.05
CA GLU A 98 -5.61 -19.42 19.86
C GLU A 98 -5.44 -18.20 18.96
N GLY A 99 -6.16 -17.14 19.30
CA GLY A 99 -5.99 -15.81 18.72
C GLY A 99 -5.36 -14.87 19.73
N LYS A 100 -4.79 -13.78 19.22
CA LYS A 100 -4.11 -12.77 20.02
C LYS A 100 -4.61 -11.39 19.65
N ILE A 101 -4.74 -10.52 20.65
CA ILE A 101 -5.16 -9.13 20.47
C ILE A 101 -4.30 -8.21 21.33
N ALA A 102 -3.92 -7.06 20.79
CA ALA A 102 -3.33 -5.97 21.55
C ALA A 102 -4.01 -4.67 21.18
N ARG A 103 -4.05 -3.72 22.12
CA ARG A 103 -4.67 -2.41 21.90
C ARG A 103 -3.61 -1.32 22.11
N LEU A 104 -3.70 -0.26 21.32
CA LEU A 104 -2.94 0.96 21.53
C LEU A 104 -3.77 2.18 21.16
N VAL A 105 -3.40 3.34 21.69
CA VAL A 105 -4.01 4.62 21.34
C VAL A 105 -3.01 5.40 20.50
N LEU A 106 -3.45 5.84 19.33
CA LEU A 106 -2.70 6.72 18.44
C LEU A 106 -3.33 8.11 18.48
N SER A 107 -2.50 9.15 18.59
CA SER A 107 -2.95 10.54 18.70
C SER A 107 -2.28 11.40 17.64
N ASP A 108 -3.05 12.28 17.00
CA ASP A 108 -2.56 13.34 16.11
C ASP A 108 -3.07 14.71 16.58
N ASP A 109 -2.83 15.77 15.81
CA ASP A 109 -3.26 17.13 16.17
C ASP A 109 -4.80 17.31 16.14
N THR A 110 -5.53 16.34 15.58
CA THR A 110 -6.99 16.40 15.39
C THR A 110 -7.77 15.51 16.33
N GLY A 111 -7.14 14.51 16.96
CA GLY A 111 -7.75 13.67 17.98
C GLY A 111 -7.01 12.37 18.28
N ASP A 112 -7.72 11.47 18.96
CA ASP A 112 -7.23 10.15 19.38
C ASP A 112 -8.03 9.04 18.72
N ILE A 113 -7.36 7.92 18.41
CA ILE A 113 -8.01 6.71 17.90
C ILE A 113 -7.49 5.46 18.60
N ASN A 114 -8.41 4.53 18.88
CA ASN A 114 -8.08 3.21 19.38
C ASN A 114 -7.74 2.27 18.22
N ILE A 115 -6.54 1.69 18.28
CA ILE A 115 -6.06 0.70 17.31
C ILE A 115 -6.07 -0.67 17.97
N VAL A 116 -6.62 -1.64 17.26
CA VAL A 116 -6.65 -3.05 17.65
C VAL A 116 -5.76 -3.85 16.71
N LEU A 117 -4.71 -4.43 17.26
CA LEU A 117 -3.78 -5.31 16.56
C LEU A 117 -4.21 -6.76 16.79
N TRP A 118 -4.28 -7.54 15.71
CA TRP A 118 -4.68 -8.94 15.74
C TRP A 118 -3.50 -9.85 15.41
N ASN A 119 -3.44 -11.02 16.07
CA ASN A 119 -2.51 -12.12 15.79
C ASN A 119 -1.05 -11.65 15.69
N GLU A 120 -0.39 -11.84 14.56
CA GLU A 120 1.03 -11.52 14.38
C GLU A 120 1.31 -10.02 14.59
N LYS A 121 0.32 -9.15 14.36
CA LYS A 121 0.46 -7.71 14.63
C LYS A 121 0.47 -7.41 16.13
N ALA A 122 -0.20 -8.22 16.95
CA ALA A 122 -0.17 -8.05 18.40
C ALA A 122 1.22 -8.37 18.98
N ASP A 123 1.98 -9.28 18.34
CA ASP A 123 3.35 -9.60 18.73
C ASP A 123 4.32 -8.41 18.61
N LEU A 124 3.96 -7.37 17.84
CA LEU A 124 4.76 -6.14 17.74
C LEU A 124 4.88 -5.42 19.09
N ILE A 125 3.87 -5.57 19.96
CA ILE A 125 3.90 -5.04 21.33
C ILE A 125 4.85 -5.86 22.19
N GLU A 126 4.73 -7.19 22.17
CA GLU A 126 5.56 -8.10 22.99
C GLU A 126 7.04 -8.01 22.62
N LYS A 127 7.34 -7.89 21.32
CA LYS A 127 8.70 -7.69 20.81
C LYS A 127 9.24 -6.29 21.09
N GLY A 128 8.44 -5.40 21.67
CA GLY A 128 8.81 -4.01 21.95
C GLY A 128 9.10 -3.19 20.70
N ILE A 129 8.57 -3.58 19.54
CA ILE A 129 8.74 -2.86 18.27
C ILE A 129 7.93 -1.57 18.30
N LEU A 130 6.73 -1.63 18.89
CA LEU A 130 5.88 -0.47 19.13
C LEU A 130 6.00 -0.03 20.59
N LYS A 131 6.31 1.25 20.81
CA LYS A 131 6.51 1.81 22.15
C LYS A 131 5.70 3.10 22.35
N ARG A 132 5.30 3.36 23.59
CA ARG A 132 4.69 4.63 23.97
C ARG A 132 5.62 5.79 23.61
N GLY A 133 5.05 6.86 23.06
CA GLY A 133 5.77 8.06 22.60
C GLY A 133 6.33 7.97 21.18
N GLN A 134 6.32 6.79 20.56
CA GLN A 134 6.79 6.60 19.18
C GLN A 134 5.82 7.23 18.18
N LYS A 135 6.36 7.94 17.19
CA LYS A 135 5.60 8.37 16.01
C LYS A 135 5.58 7.24 14.98
N ILE A 136 4.39 6.89 14.50
CA ILE A 136 4.17 5.85 13.49
C ILE A 136 3.27 6.36 12.37
N ARG A 137 3.32 5.69 11.22
CA ARG A 137 2.50 5.90 10.01
C ARG A 137 2.23 4.56 9.33
#